data_AF-A0A812XJC6-F1
#
_entry.id   AF-A0A812XJC6-F1
#
_cell.length_a   1.000
_cell.length_b   1.000
_cell.length_c   1.000
_cell.angle_alpha   90.00
_cell.angle_beta   90.00
_cell.angle_gamma   90.00
#
_symmetry.space_group_name_H-M   'P 1'
#
loop_
_entity.id
_entity.type
_entity.pdbx_description
1 polymer ?
#
loop_
_entity_poly.entity_id
_entity_poly.type
_entity_poly.pdbx_seq_one_letter_code
_entity_poly.pdbx_strand_id
1 'polypeptide(L)'
;MHVELKNRSASELEPTTSLSCCASQADYPLCEGLPRNGIRVIDTAHVISTNCTWHGHPGLQVTLKETLTFQGTLVLKGEIQIMGEQELDGPCINVSGKMTVIAANASFVGCRNRMKDGKGGALFIQRDLIVSNSSVKFENCRASAGGGLYTGSFLQEAESTVTFENCFGNAGGGAHVRNDFTQGPKSSAIFRSCSANGFGGGLYTGSFLQEAESMVTFENCTGLSGGGASVKENFTQGHKSSAIFRSCSCLDADGSFSQAEESTVTFENCTGLSGGGARVKENFTQGRKSSAIFRNGA
;
A
#
# COMPACT_ATOMS: atom_id res chain seq x y z
N MET A 1 -16.53 53.69 23.29
CA MET A 1 -15.47 52.71 22.96
C MET A 1 -15.87 52.12 21.62
N HIS A 2 -15.30 52.67 20.54
CA HIS A 2 -15.64 52.32 19.16
C HIS A 2 -14.66 51.23 18.71
N VAL A 3 -15.16 50.05 18.33
CA VAL A 3 -14.34 48.98 17.75
C VAL A 3 -14.54 49.03 16.24
N GLU A 4 -13.48 49.43 15.55
CA GLU A 4 -13.40 49.52 14.10
C GLU A 4 -12.96 48.15 13.54
N LEU A 5 -13.85 47.49 12.80
CA LEU A 5 -13.55 46.22 12.13
C LEU A 5 -12.85 46.49 10.80
N LYS A 6 -11.55 46.20 10.76
CA LYS A 6 -10.69 46.34 9.59
C LYS A 6 -10.89 45.14 8.66
N ASN A 7 -11.67 45.33 7.59
CA ASN A 7 -11.77 44.40 6.46
C ASN A 7 -10.38 44.17 5.85
N ARG A 8 -9.86 42.94 5.94
CA ARG A 8 -8.70 42.52 5.16
C ARG A 8 -9.19 41.91 3.85
N SER A 9 -8.77 42.54 2.75
CA SER A 9 -8.97 42.12 1.37
C SER A 9 -8.43 40.71 1.12
N ALA A 10 -9.22 39.90 0.42
CA ALA A 10 -8.81 38.62 -0.13
C ALA A 10 -7.63 38.83 -1.09
N SER A 11 -6.45 38.34 -0.72
CA SER A 11 -5.32 38.20 -1.61
C SER A 11 -5.55 37.01 -2.54
N GLU A 12 -5.52 37.27 -3.83
CA GLU A 12 -5.48 36.28 -4.90
C GLU A 12 -4.39 35.23 -4.60
N LEU A 13 -4.82 33.97 -4.50
CA LEU A 13 -3.93 32.82 -4.45
C LEU A 13 -3.36 32.62 -5.85
N GLU A 14 -2.12 33.05 -6.05
CA GLU A 14 -1.29 32.71 -7.20
C GLU A 14 -1.33 31.18 -7.45
N PRO A 15 -1.51 30.72 -8.70
CA PRO A 15 -1.53 29.30 -9.02
C PRO A 15 -0.16 28.72 -8.70
N THR A 16 -0.12 27.81 -7.71
CA THR A 16 1.05 26.98 -7.40
C THR A 16 1.46 26.26 -8.67
N THR A 17 2.56 26.70 -9.26
CA THR A 17 3.26 26.02 -10.34
C THR A 17 3.52 24.59 -9.88
N SER A 18 2.82 23.64 -10.50
CA SER A 18 3.08 22.22 -10.30
C SER A 18 4.50 21.97 -10.77
N LEU A 19 5.43 21.95 -9.81
CA LEU A 19 6.77 21.41 -9.97
C LEU A 19 6.58 19.93 -10.33
N SER A 20 6.42 19.69 -11.63
CA SER A 20 6.63 18.38 -12.23
C SER A 20 8.10 18.09 -12.01
N CYS A 21 8.41 17.53 -10.84
CA CYS A 21 9.68 16.92 -10.54
C CYS A 21 9.83 15.73 -11.48
N CYS A 22 10.25 15.99 -12.71
CA CYS A 22 10.85 15.00 -13.59
C CYS A 22 12.15 14.57 -12.93
N ALA A 23 12.05 13.75 -11.88
CA ALA A 23 13.18 12.99 -11.38
C ALA A 23 13.71 12.22 -12.58
N SER A 24 14.93 12.55 -13.02
CA SER A 24 15.61 11.84 -14.09
C SER A 24 15.63 10.37 -13.69
N GLN A 25 14.83 9.55 -14.37
CA GLN A 25 14.81 8.12 -14.11
C GLN A 25 16.20 7.59 -14.41
N ALA A 26 16.86 7.05 -13.38
CA ALA A 26 18.13 6.38 -13.58
C ALA A 26 17.87 5.17 -14.49
N ASP A 27 18.49 5.17 -15.68
CA ASP A 27 18.47 4.02 -16.56
C ASP A 27 19.39 2.95 -15.98
N TYR A 28 18.79 1.92 -15.38
CA TYR A 28 19.51 0.73 -14.95
C TYR A 28 19.59 -0.30 -16.09
N PRO A 29 20.70 -1.07 -16.19
CA PRO A 29 20.82 -2.14 -17.17
C PRO A 29 19.71 -3.19 -16.97
N LEU A 30 19.44 -3.98 -18.01
CA LEU A 30 18.43 -5.04 -17.90
C LEU A 30 18.90 -6.14 -16.94
N CYS A 31 17.98 -6.70 -16.16
CA CYS A 31 18.31 -7.82 -15.28
C CYS A 31 18.68 -9.04 -16.14
N GLU A 32 19.96 -9.40 -16.15
CA GLU A 32 20.46 -10.56 -16.89
C GLU A 32 19.83 -11.85 -16.36
N GLY A 33 19.56 -12.80 -17.26
CA GLY A 33 18.96 -14.10 -16.92
C GLY A 33 17.45 -14.10 -16.67
N LEU A 34 16.81 -12.94 -16.48
CA LEU A 34 15.36 -12.89 -16.27
C LEU A 34 14.56 -12.90 -17.58
N PRO A 35 13.44 -13.65 -17.62
CA PRO A 35 12.61 -13.72 -18.82
C PRO A 35 11.86 -12.42 -19.08
N ARG A 36 11.52 -12.19 -20.35
CA ARG A 36 10.80 -10.97 -20.77
C ARG A 36 9.47 -11.25 -21.44
N ASN A 37 9.19 -12.49 -21.81
CA ASN A 37 7.94 -12.88 -22.48
C ASN A 37 7.57 -14.34 -22.20
N GLY A 38 6.30 -14.66 -22.47
CA GLY A 38 5.75 -16.01 -22.37
C GLY A 38 5.63 -16.51 -20.93
N ILE A 39 5.45 -17.83 -20.80
CA ILE A 39 5.32 -18.52 -19.50
C ILE A 39 6.67 -19.13 -19.14
N ARG A 40 7.15 -18.88 -17.92
CA ARG A 40 8.45 -19.35 -17.43
C ARG A 40 8.36 -19.83 -16.00
N VAL A 41 9.21 -20.79 -15.67
CA VAL A 41 9.39 -21.28 -14.31
C VAL A 41 10.83 -20.97 -13.91
N ILE A 42 11.01 -20.35 -12.75
CA ILE A 42 12.31 -20.19 -12.10
C ILE A 42 12.28 -21.13 -10.89
N ASP A 43 13.00 -22.24 -11.03
CA ASP A 43 13.04 -23.34 -10.06
C ASP A 43 14.31 -23.38 -9.22
N THR A 44 15.20 -22.41 -9.43
CA THR A 44 16.45 -22.26 -8.72
C THR A 44 16.53 -20.89 -8.08
N ALA A 45 17.06 -20.84 -6.86
CA ALA A 45 17.33 -19.57 -6.19
C ALA A 45 18.28 -18.74 -7.06
N HIS A 46 17.86 -17.53 -7.37
CA HIS A 46 18.62 -16.64 -8.25
C HIS A 46 18.94 -15.34 -7.51
N VAL A 47 20.20 -14.93 -7.54
CA VAL A 47 20.70 -13.74 -6.84
C VAL A 47 21.26 -12.78 -7.87
N ILE A 48 20.65 -11.61 -7.97
CA ILE A 48 21.07 -10.53 -8.86
C ILE A 48 21.72 -9.45 -8.00
N SER A 49 23.04 -9.30 -8.15
CA SER A 49 23.85 -8.43 -7.30
C SER A 49 23.88 -6.97 -7.75
N THR A 50 23.48 -6.69 -8.99
CA THR A 50 23.50 -5.36 -9.60
C THR A 50 22.14 -4.67 -9.54
N ASN A 51 22.14 -3.34 -9.64
CA ASN A 51 20.90 -2.60 -9.89
C ASN A 51 20.45 -2.89 -11.31
N CYS A 52 19.17 -3.21 -11.51
CA CYS A 52 18.69 -3.60 -12.82
C CYS A 52 17.22 -3.29 -13.07
N THR A 53 16.85 -3.29 -14.35
CA THR A 53 15.47 -3.15 -14.83
C THR A 53 14.96 -4.50 -15.32
N TRP A 54 13.87 -4.99 -14.75
CA TRP A 54 13.13 -6.13 -15.26
C TRP A 54 11.92 -5.65 -16.05
N HIS A 55 11.99 -5.79 -17.36
CA HIS A 55 10.94 -5.41 -18.29
C HIS A 55 10.20 -6.64 -18.82
N GLY A 56 8.91 -6.75 -18.49
CA GLY A 56 8.01 -7.74 -19.03
C GLY A 56 7.22 -7.22 -20.21
N HIS A 57 7.26 -7.97 -21.30
CA HIS A 57 6.35 -7.77 -22.43
C HIS A 57 4.96 -8.35 -22.09
N PRO A 58 3.90 -7.89 -22.79
CA PRO A 58 2.55 -8.41 -22.62
C PRO A 58 2.47 -9.93 -22.56
N GLY A 59 1.75 -10.46 -21.57
CA GLY A 59 1.62 -11.90 -21.33
C GLY A 59 2.81 -12.59 -20.66
N LEU A 60 3.79 -11.86 -20.10
CA LEU A 60 4.84 -12.50 -19.28
C LEU A 60 4.25 -13.04 -17.97
N GLN A 61 4.39 -14.35 -17.78
CA GLN A 61 4.04 -15.06 -16.56
C GLN A 61 5.26 -15.82 -16.03
N VAL A 62 5.58 -15.64 -14.75
CA VAL A 62 6.76 -16.23 -14.11
C VAL A 62 6.33 -16.94 -12.84
N THR A 63 6.44 -18.27 -12.84
CA THR A 63 6.25 -19.10 -11.66
C THR A 63 7.56 -19.26 -10.92
N LEU A 64 7.57 -18.95 -9.62
CA LEU A 64 8.73 -19.09 -8.75
C LEU A 64 8.54 -20.30 -7.83
N LYS A 65 9.50 -21.23 -7.85
CA LYS A 65 9.62 -22.30 -6.83
C LYS A 65 10.62 -21.96 -5.74
N GLU A 66 11.44 -20.93 -5.96
CA GLU A 66 12.47 -20.44 -5.05
C GLU A 66 12.43 -18.91 -5.00
N THR A 67 12.97 -18.32 -3.93
CA THR A 67 13.02 -16.86 -3.78
C THR A 67 13.98 -16.23 -4.81
N LEU A 68 13.51 -15.22 -5.52
CA LEU A 68 14.32 -14.37 -6.37
C LEU A 68 14.87 -13.19 -5.57
N THR A 69 16.20 -13.09 -5.46
CA THR A 69 16.86 -12.10 -4.60
C THR A 69 17.58 -11.03 -5.44
N PHE A 70 17.31 -9.77 -5.14
CA PHE A 70 17.99 -8.60 -5.69
C PHE A 70 18.76 -7.91 -4.56
N GLN A 71 20.08 -7.86 -4.65
CA GLN A 71 20.91 -7.15 -3.66
C GLN A 71 20.93 -5.64 -3.93
N GLY A 72 20.65 -5.22 -5.17
CA GLY A 72 20.56 -3.83 -5.59
C GLY A 72 19.13 -3.28 -5.63
N THR A 73 18.98 -2.17 -6.35
CA THR A 73 17.70 -1.58 -6.74
C THR A 73 17.08 -2.35 -7.90
N LEU A 74 15.79 -2.64 -7.81
CA LEU A 74 14.99 -3.26 -8.87
C LEU A 74 14.02 -2.24 -9.46
N VAL A 75 14.03 -2.08 -10.78
CA VAL A 75 12.98 -1.35 -11.51
C VAL A 75 12.14 -2.34 -12.31
N LEU A 76 10.84 -2.37 -12.05
CA LEU A 76 9.87 -3.22 -12.75
C LEU A 76 9.11 -2.39 -13.79
N LYS A 77 9.10 -2.84 -15.05
CA LYS A 77 8.42 -2.18 -16.18
C LYS A 77 7.55 -3.15 -16.97
N GLY A 78 6.51 -2.63 -17.63
CA GLY A 78 5.67 -3.40 -18.55
C GLY A 78 4.67 -4.32 -17.85
N GLU A 79 4.33 -5.44 -18.46
CA GLU A 79 3.29 -6.36 -17.95
C GLU A 79 3.95 -7.62 -17.40
N ILE A 80 3.76 -7.90 -16.11
CA ILE A 80 4.40 -9.01 -15.41
C ILE A 80 3.44 -9.65 -14.42
N GLN A 81 3.25 -10.95 -14.52
CA GLN A 81 2.61 -11.76 -13.50
C GLN A 81 3.64 -12.69 -12.86
N ILE A 82 3.82 -12.58 -11.54
CA ILE A 82 4.69 -13.42 -10.73
C ILE A 82 3.82 -14.30 -9.83
N MET A 83 4.06 -15.60 -9.86
CA MET A 83 3.27 -16.60 -9.14
C MET A 83 4.15 -17.42 -8.22
N GLY A 84 3.74 -17.59 -6.97
CA GLY A 84 4.33 -18.60 -6.09
C GLY A 84 3.69 -19.96 -6.36
N GLU A 85 4.49 -20.99 -6.64
CA GLU A 85 3.95 -22.35 -6.84
C GLU A 85 3.61 -23.04 -5.53
N GLN A 86 4.40 -22.77 -4.49
CA GLN A 86 4.34 -23.42 -3.19
C GLN A 86 4.74 -22.44 -2.08
N GLU A 87 4.71 -22.90 -0.83
CA GLU A 87 5.26 -22.12 0.28
C GLU A 87 6.80 -22.11 0.24
N LEU A 88 7.38 -20.91 0.34
CA LEU A 88 8.81 -20.66 0.24
C LEU A 88 9.41 -20.32 1.62
N ASP A 89 10.71 -20.59 1.80
CA ASP A 89 11.52 -20.11 2.94
C ASP A 89 11.88 -18.62 2.80
N GLY A 90 10.91 -17.82 2.40
CA GLY A 90 11.14 -16.45 1.96
C GLY A 90 9.94 -15.84 1.27
N PRO A 91 10.01 -14.55 0.91
CA PRO A 91 9.10 -13.96 -0.05
C PRO A 91 9.32 -14.58 -1.44
N CYS A 92 8.39 -14.39 -2.37
CA CYS A 92 8.65 -14.63 -3.80
C CYS A 92 9.85 -13.80 -4.30
N ILE A 93 9.88 -12.50 -3.97
CA ILE A 93 10.96 -11.59 -4.33
C ILE A 93 11.48 -10.86 -3.09
N ASN A 94 12.80 -10.89 -2.93
CA ASN A 94 13.53 -10.19 -1.88
C ASN A 94 14.39 -9.08 -2.51
N VAL A 95 14.20 -7.83 -2.10
CA VAL A 95 14.97 -6.67 -2.58
C VAL A 95 15.67 -5.98 -1.41
N SER A 96 17.00 -6.01 -1.40
CA SER A 96 17.81 -5.31 -0.37
C SER A 96 17.89 -3.79 -0.61
N GLY A 97 17.73 -3.37 -1.87
CA GLY A 97 17.67 -1.97 -2.26
C GLY A 97 16.26 -1.37 -2.21
N LYS A 98 16.02 -0.41 -3.11
CA LYS A 98 14.68 0.12 -3.39
C LYS A 98 14.03 -0.69 -4.51
N MET A 99 12.72 -0.70 -4.54
CA MET A 99 11.96 -1.22 -5.69
C MET A 99 11.11 -0.10 -6.27
N THR A 100 11.19 0.09 -7.58
CA THR A 100 10.33 1.02 -8.31
C THR A 100 9.52 0.24 -9.34
N VAL A 101 8.19 0.39 -9.30
CA VAL A 101 7.29 -0.12 -10.32
C VAL A 101 6.83 1.07 -11.14
N ILE A 102 7.15 1.09 -12.44
CA ILE A 102 6.88 2.24 -13.29
C ILE A 102 6.34 1.87 -14.66
N ALA A 103 5.27 2.55 -15.08
CA ALA A 103 4.56 2.26 -16.32
C ALA A 103 4.30 0.75 -16.47
N ALA A 104 3.83 0.12 -15.39
CA ALA A 104 3.72 -1.32 -15.30
C ALA A 104 2.34 -1.79 -14.81
N ASN A 105 1.95 -2.96 -15.32
CA ASN A 105 0.85 -3.77 -14.82
C ASN A 105 1.45 -5.02 -14.19
N ALA A 106 1.66 -4.98 -12.88
CA ALA A 106 2.32 -6.06 -12.14
C ALA A 106 1.33 -6.81 -11.25
N SER A 107 1.39 -8.13 -11.24
CA SER A 107 0.61 -8.94 -10.30
C SER A 107 1.46 -9.99 -9.61
N PHE A 108 1.20 -10.20 -8.33
CA PHE A 108 1.85 -11.20 -7.48
C PHE A 108 0.78 -12.11 -6.91
N VAL A 109 0.81 -13.40 -7.26
CA VAL A 109 -0.29 -14.33 -6.97
C VAL A 109 0.24 -15.55 -6.22
N GLY A 110 -0.42 -15.92 -5.13
CA GLY A 110 -0.14 -17.18 -4.43
C GLY A 110 1.21 -17.25 -3.72
N CYS A 111 1.89 -16.12 -3.53
CA CYS A 111 3.18 -16.07 -2.85
C CYS A 111 3.04 -16.24 -1.33
N ARG A 112 3.58 -17.34 -0.80
CA ARG A 112 3.41 -17.73 0.61
C ARG A 112 4.76 -17.96 1.28
N ASN A 113 5.07 -17.14 2.28
CA ASN A 113 6.28 -17.26 3.09
C ASN A 113 5.98 -18.09 4.34
N ARG A 114 6.59 -19.28 4.46
CA ARG A 114 6.33 -20.21 5.58
C ARG A 114 7.11 -19.90 6.85
N MET A 115 8.06 -18.99 6.80
CA MET A 115 8.85 -18.64 7.98
C MET A 115 7.95 -18.02 9.05
N LYS A 116 8.10 -18.48 10.30
CA LYS A 116 7.33 -17.98 11.44
C LYS A 116 7.45 -16.46 11.62
N ASP A 117 8.63 -15.92 11.34
CA ASP A 117 8.94 -14.49 11.37
C ASP A 117 9.14 -13.91 9.96
N GLY A 118 8.55 -14.58 8.95
CA GLY A 118 8.64 -14.24 7.54
C GLY A 118 8.00 -12.88 7.24
N LYS A 119 8.72 -12.08 6.46
CA LYS A 119 8.30 -10.74 6.04
C LYS A 119 8.03 -10.75 4.55
N GLY A 120 6.86 -10.26 4.14
CA GLY A 120 6.44 -10.24 2.74
C GLY A 120 6.09 -11.64 2.24
N GLY A 121 4.86 -11.86 1.80
CA GLY A 121 4.54 -13.09 1.06
C GLY A 121 5.06 -12.97 -0.36
N ALA A 122 4.61 -11.95 -1.09
CA ALA A 122 5.11 -11.65 -2.42
C ALA A 122 6.43 -10.87 -2.38
N LEU A 123 6.45 -9.74 -1.69
CA LEU A 123 7.57 -8.81 -1.71
C LEU A 123 8.09 -8.52 -0.31
N PHE A 124 9.39 -8.71 -0.12
CA PHE A 124 10.15 -8.10 0.97
C PHE A 124 11.11 -7.06 0.39
N ILE A 125 10.91 -5.80 0.75
CA ILE A 125 11.74 -4.68 0.30
C ILE A 125 12.37 -4.04 1.54
N GLN A 126 13.69 -4.06 1.61
CA GLN A 126 14.40 -3.55 2.78
C GLN A 126 14.36 -2.02 2.88
N ARG A 127 14.19 -1.31 1.76
CA ARG A 127 14.07 0.16 1.72
C ARG A 127 12.67 0.60 1.32
N ASP A 128 12.52 1.26 0.18
CA ASP A 128 11.28 1.93 -0.23
C ASP A 128 10.69 1.21 -1.44
N LEU A 129 9.36 1.09 -1.44
CA LEU A 129 8.59 0.78 -2.63
C LEU A 129 8.06 2.09 -3.22
N ILE A 130 8.30 2.30 -4.51
CA ILE A 130 7.73 3.41 -5.28
C ILE A 130 6.88 2.81 -6.40
N VAL A 131 5.61 3.22 -6.49
CA VAL A 131 4.70 2.82 -7.57
C VAL A 131 4.30 4.07 -8.33
N SER A 132 4.64 4.15 -9.61
CA SER A 132 4.45 5.33 -10.45
C SER A 132 3.77 5.00 -11.76
N ASN A 133 2.65 5.66 -12.07
CA ASN A 133 1.85 5.42 -13.27
C ASN A 133 1.65 3.91 -13.55
N SER A 134 1.24 3.17 -12.51
CA SER A 134 1.25 1.71 -12.53
C SER A 134 0.02 1.12 -11.83
N SER A 135 -0.32 -0.11 -12.21
CA SER A 135 -1.30 -0.95 -11.53
C SER A 135 -0.60 -2.16 -10.91
N VAL A 136 -0.67 -2.30 -9.58
CA VAL A 136 -0.02 -3.40 -8.85
C VAL A 136 -1.04 -4.21 -8.06
N LYS A 137 -1.08 -5.52 -8.28
CA LYS A 137 -1.98 -6.43 -7.56
C LYS A 137 -1.21 -7.46 -6.74
N PHE A 138 -1.63 -7.67 -5.50
CA PHE A 138 -1.23 -8.77 -4.64
C PHE A 138 -2.46 -9.64 -4.35
N GLU A 139 -2.37 -10.94 -4.63
CA GLU A 139 -3.51 -11.84 -4.51
C GLU A 139 -3.12 -13.15 -3.83
N ASN A 140 -3.91 -13.57 -2.83
CA ASN A 140 -3.74 -14.85 -2.13
C ASN A 140 -2.32 -15.00 -1.52
N CYS A 141 -1.74 -13.90 -1.07
CA CYS A 141 -0.39 -13.87 -0.50
C CYS A 141 -0.39 -14.03 1.02
N ARG A 142 0.66 -14.64 1.58
CA ARG A 142 0.75 -14.93 3.01
C ARG A 142 2.16 -14.74 3.57
N ALA A 143 2.27 -14.11 4.73
CA ALA A 143 3.50 -14.03 5.52
C ALA A 143 3.18 -13.72 6.99
N SER A 144 4.16 -13.74 7.89
CA SER A 144 3.97 -13.30 9.27
C SER A 144 3.76 -11.78 9.36
N ALA A 145 4.50 -11.00 8.57
CA ALA A 145 4.33 -9.55 8.48
C ALA A 145 4.21 -9.11 7.02
N GLY A 146 3.12 -8.42 6.67
CA GLY A 146 2.87 -7.97 5.31
C GLY A 146 2.53 -9.13 4.38
N GLY A 147 1.29 -9.62 4.44
CA GLY A 147 0.91 -10.85 3.73
C GLY A 147 1.22 -10.81 2.23
N GLY A 148 0.96 -9.68 1.56
CA GLY A 148 1.48 -9.39 0.23
C GLY A 148 2.83 -8.67 0.27
N LEU A 149 2.90 -7.55 0.98
CA LEU A 149 4.02 -6.62 0.93
C LEU A 149 4.58 -6.32 2.33
N TYR A 150 5.89 -6.42 2.48
CA TYR A 150 6.63 -5.82 3.58
C TYR A 150 7.67 -4.84 3.03
N THR A 151 7.63 -3.58 3.48
CA THR A 151 8.57 -2.53 3.03
C THR A 151 8.97 -1.58 4.17
N GLY A 152 10.04 -0.80 3.96
CA GLY A 152 10.39 0.35 4.81
C GLY A 152 9.33 1.45 4.68
N SER A 153 9.38 2.19 3.57
CA SER A 153 8.36 3.17 3.21
C SER A 153 7.63 2.74 1.93
N PHE A 154 6.44 3.29 1.71
CA PHE A 154 5.65 3.07 0.50
C PHE A 154 5.18 4.41 -0.07
N LEU A 155 5.69 4.76 -1.25
CA LEU A 155 5.21 5.89 -2.04
C LEU A 155 4.42 5.39 -3.24
N GLN A 156 3.15 5.74 -3.30
CA GLN A 156 2.30 5.58 -4.47
C GLN A 156 2.17 6.94 -5.14
N GLU A 157 2.76 7.14 -6.31
CA GLU A 157 2.65 8.41 -7.02
C GLU A 157 1.27 8.60 -7.66
N ALA A 158 1.06 9.78 -8.25
CA ALA A 158 -0.19 10.18 -8.85
C ALA A 158 -0.76 9.12 -9.81
N GLU A 159 -2.09 9.00 -9.83
CA GLU A 159 -2.84 8.16 -10.78
C GLU A 159 -2.47 6.66 -10.79
N SER A 160 -1.73 6.19 -9.79
CA SER A 160 -1.38 4.78 -9.64
C SER A 160 -2.46 4.00 -8.90
N THR A 161 -2.57 2.70 -9.14
CA THR A 161 -3.49 1.80 -8.41
C THR A 161 -2.76 0.65 -7.77
N VAL A 162 -3.08 0.35 -6.51
CA VAL A 162 -2.53 -0.79 -5.78
C VAL A 162 -3.65 -1.57 -5.13
N THR A 163 -3.70 -2.88 -5.35
CA THR A 163 -4.73 -3.77 -4.81
C THR A 163 -4.11 -4.93 -4.03
N PHE A 164 -4.62 -5.17 -2.83
CA PHE A 164 -4.35 -6.35 -2.02
C PHE A 164 -5.64 -7.13 -1.85
N GLU A 165 -5.64 -8.40 -2.24
CA GLU A 165 -6.83 -9.24 -2.24
C GLU A 165 -6.52 -10.60 -1.60
N ASN A 166 -7.36 -11.02 -0.65
CA ASN A 166 -7.24 -12.31 0.05
C ASN A 166 -5.85 -12.54 0.66
N CYS A 167 -5.21 -11.49 1.17
CA CYS A 167 -3.89 -11.60 1.76
C CYS A 167 -3.96 -11.80 3.29
N PHE A 168 -3.02 -12.54 3.85
CA PHE A 168 -2.99 -12.89 5.27
C PHE A 168 -1.65 -12.60 5.95
N GLY A 169 -1.69 -12.07 7.18
CA GLY A 169 -0.53 -12.08 8.06
C GLY A 169 -0.82 -11.90 9.55
N ASN A 170 0.18 -11.62 10.37
CA ASN A 170 -0.01 -11.24 11.77
C ASN A 170 -0.04 -9.72 11.94
N ALA A 171 0.65 -8.97 11.10
CA ALA A 171 0.55 -7.51 11.03
C ALA A 171 0.53 -7.06 9.58
N GLY A 172 -0.52 -6.35 9.18
CA GLY A 172 -0.73 -5.90 7.81
C GLY A 172 -1.07 -7.08 6.90
N GLY A 173 -2.31 -7.56 6.96
CA GLY A 173 -2.70 -8.76 6.20
C GLY A 173 -2.46 -8.60 4.70
N GLY A 174 -2.70 -7.42 4.14
CA GLY A 174 -2.22 -7.02 2.81
C GLY A 174 -0.79 -6.48 2.84
N ALA A 175 -0.56 -5.40 3.57
CA ALA A 175 0.71 -4.69 3.60
C ALA A 175 1.16 -4.28 5.01
N HIS A 176 2.46 -4.47 5.28
CA HIS A 176 3.16 -3.93 6.43
C HIS A 176 4.22 -2.93 5.96
N VAL A 177 3.97 -1.66 6.23
CA VAL A 177 4.89 -0.55 5.94
C VAL A 177 5.49 -0.09 7.26
N ARG A 178 6.82 -0.12 7.40
CA ARG A 178 7.44 0.19 8.70
C ARG A 178 7.31 1.66 9.09
N ASN A 179 7.50 2.53 8.11
CA ASN A 179 7.49 3.97 8.25
C ASN A 179 6.17 4.50 7.68
N ASP A 180 6.23 5.22 6.55
CA ASP A 180 5.09 5.94 6.00
C ASP A 180 4.58 5.30 4.73
N PHE A 181 3.26 5.29 4.60
CA PHE A 181 2.58 5.09 3.33
C PHE A 181 2.02 6.43 2.85
N THR A 182 2.64 7.00 1.82
CA THR A 182 2.16 8.19 1.12
C THR A 182 1.45 7.78 -0.16
N GLN A 183 0.17 8.13 -0.24
CA GLN A 183 -0.70 7.94 -1.39
C GLN A 183 -0.84 9.28 -2.13
N GLY A 184 -0.25 9.38 -3.31
CA GLY A 184 -0.25 10.55 -4.18
C GLY A 184 -1.63 10.87 -4.78
N PRO A 185 -1.76 11.99 -5.50
CA PRO A 185 -3.06 12.54 -5.86
C PRO A 185 -3.75 11.66 -6.90
N LYS A 186 -5.09 11.57 -6.84
CA LYS A 186 -5.92 10.76 -7.76
C LYS A 186 -5.55 9.28 -7.84
N SER A 187 -4.76 8.77 -6.90
CA SER A 187 -4.35 7.37 -6.85
C SER A 187 -5.38 6.54 -6.05
N SER A 188 -5.34 5.21 -6.19
CA SER A 188 -6.27 4.29 -5.52
C SER A 188 -5.55 3.14 -4.79
N ALA A 189 -5.88 2.91 -3.53
CA ALA A 189 -5.37 1.80 -2.74
C ALA A 189 -6.54 0.94 -2.23
N ILE A 190 -6.56 -0.33 -2.58
CA ILE A 190 -7.68 -1.24 -2.29
C ILE A 190 -7.17 -2.43 -1.50
N PHE A 191 -7.81 -2.71 -0.37
CA PHE A 191 -7.58 -3.88 0.45
C PHE A 191 -8.90 -4.63 0.57
N ARG A 192 -8.97 -5.83 0.00
CA ARG A 192 -10.18 -6.66 0.00
C ARG A 192 -9.92 -8.02 0.62
N SER A 193 -10.80 -8.41 1.55
CA SER A 193 -10.77 -9.74 2.18
C SER A 193 -9.40 -10.07 2.80
N CYS A 194 -8.68 -9.03 3.27
CA CYS A 194 -7.39 -9.21 3.90
C CYS A 194 -7.58 -9.45 5.40
N SER A 195 -6.73 -10.27 6.00
CA SER A 195 -6.84 -10.56 7.44
C SER A 195 -5.51 -10.59 8.17
N ALA A 196 -5.55 -10.13 9.42
CA ALA A 196 -4.42 -10.10 10.32
C ALA A 196 -4.76 -10.67 11.70
N ASN A 197 -3.90 -11.54 12.25
CA ASN A 197 -4.06 -12.01 13.63
C ASN A 197 -3.74 -10.93 14.70
N GLY A 198 -3.07 -9.86 14.31
CA GLY A 198 -2.67 -8.75 15.18
C GLY A 198 -3.19 -7.44 14.63
N PHE A 199 -2.33 -6.66 13.98
CA PHE A 199 -2.65 -5.28 13.63
C PHE A 199 -2.99 -5.13 12.15
N GLY A 200 -4.09 -4.44 11.84
CA GLY A 200 -4.41 -3.99 10.48
C GLY A 200 -4.72 -5.14 9.52
N GLY A 201 -5.98 -5.56 9.41
CA GLY A 201 -6.36 -6.67 8.54
C GLY A 201 -5.95 -6.48 7.08
N GLY A 202 -6.04 -5.25 6.57
CA GLY A 202 -5.46 -4.84 5.28
C GLY A 202 -4.08 -4.22 5.42
N LEU A 203 -3.97 -3.14 6.21
CA LEU A 203 -2.77 -2.31 6.28
C LEU A 203 -2.28 -2.11 7.72
N TYR A 204 -0.98 -2.30 7.93
CA TYR A 204 -0.27 -1.83 9.12
C TYR A 204 0.85 -0.87 8.73
N THR A 205 0.81 0.36 9.23
CA THR A 205 1.80 1.40 8.89
C THR A 205 2.13 2.32 10.07
N GLY A 206 3.27 3.02 9.99
CA GLY A 206 3.63 4.11 10.91
C GLY A 206 2.67 5.29 10.75
N SER A 207 2.84 6.06 9.68
CA SER A 207 1.85 7.06 9.23
C SER A 207 1.23 6.67 7.88
N PHE A 208 0.06 7.24 7.60
CA PHE A 208 -0.64 7.15 6.33
C PHE A 208 -1.02 8.57 5.87
N LEU A 209 -0.45 9.02 4.76
CA LEU A 209 -0.76 10.30 4.14
C LEU A 209 -1.47 10.06 2.83
N GLN A 210 -2.67 10.60 2.69
CA GLN A 210 -3.48 10.54 1.49
C GLN A 210 -3.54 11.93 0.87
N GLU A 211 -3.09 12.09 -0.37
CA GLU A 211 -3.12 13.38 -1.07
C GLU A 211 -4.47 13.65 -1.75
N ALA A 212 -4.61 14.82 -2.38
CA ALA A 212 -5.87 15.30 -2.92
C ALA A 212 -6.50 14.33 -3.94
N GLU A 213 -7.83 14.20 -3.88
CA GLU A 213 -8.64 13.39 -4.81
C GLU A 213 -8.28 11.89 -4.86
N SER A 214 -7.45 11.39 -3.95
CA SER A 214 -7.11 9.98 -3.88
C SER A 214 -8.12 9.18 -3.05
N MET A 215 -8.13 7.85 -3.24
CA MET A 215 -9.09 6.96 -2.61
C MET A 215 -8.40 5.76 -1.95
N VAL A 216 -8.82 5.42 -0.73
CA VAL A 216 -8.44 4.17 -0.07
C VAL A 216 -9.69 3.41 0.34
N THR A 217 -9.73 2.11 0.03
CA THR A 217 -10.86 1.23 0.38
C THR A 217 -10.36 0.00 1.13
N PHE A 218 -10.99 -0.29 2.26
CA PHE A 218 -10.85 -1.51 3.03
C PHE A 218 -12.20 -2.22 3.03
N GLU A 219 -12.26 -3.42 2.47
CA GLU A 219 -13.49 -4.18 2.31
C GLU A 219 -13.30 -5.59 2.87
N ASN A 220 -14.22 -6.02 3.74
CA ASN A 220 -14.20 -7.35 4.36
C ASN A 220 -12.85 -7.67 5.05
N CYS A 221 -12.20 -6.66 5.63
CA CYS A 221 -10.91 -6.85 6.27
C CYS A 221 -11.08 -7.16 7.77
N THR A 222 -10.27 -8.07 8.30
CA THR A 222 -10.35 -8.49 9.70
C THR A 222 -9.01 -8.39 10.40
N GLY A 223 -8.96 -7.77 11.57
CA GLY A 223 -7.73 -7.61 12.35
C GLY A 223 -8.04 -7.70 13.85
N LEU A 224 -7.16 -8.26 14.67
CA LEU A 224 -7.34 -8.18 16.14
C LEU A 224 -7.48 -6.71 16.58
N SER A 225 -6.62 -5.85 16.05
CA SER A 225 -6.63 -4.40 16.26
C SER A 225 -6.62 -3.67 14.90
N GLY A 226 -7.69 -2.91 14.62
CA GLY A 226 -7.88 -2.19 13.36
C GLY A 226 -8.25 -3.13 12.22
N GLY A 227 -9.55 -3.34 12.01
CA GLY A 227 -10.05 -4.38 11.10
C GLY A 227 -9.57 -4.23 9.66
N GLY A 228 -9.71 -3.03 9.10
CA GLY A 228 -9.12 -2.65 7.81
C GLY A 228 -7.68 -2.15 7.93
N ALA A 229 -7.44 -1.17 8.80
CA ALA A 229 -6.12 -0.59 8.95
C ALA A 229 -5.74 -0.31 10.41
N SER A 230 -4.44 -0.37 10.70
CA SER A 230 -3.84 0.07 11.95
C SER A 230 -2.66 0.97 11.64
N VAL A 231 -2.81 2.26 11.95
CA VAL A 231 -1.81 3.31 11.74
C VAL A 231 -1.27 3.76 13.10
N LYS A 232 0.05 3.78 13.28
CA LYS A 232 0.65 4.06 14.59
C LYS A 232 0.55 5.53 14.99
N GLU A 233 0.74 6.42 14.02
CA GLU A 233 0.90 7.85 14.25
C GLU A 233 -0.32 8.56 13.65
N ASN A 234 -0.22 9.02 12.40
CA ASN A 234 -1.22 9.87 11.77
C ASN A 234 -1.84 9.22 10.53
N PHE A 235 -3.16 9.26 10.43
CA PHE A 235 -3.88 9.05 9.19
C PHE A 235 -4.36 10.41 8.70
N THR A 236 -3.75 10.96 7.66
CA THR A 236 -4.07 12.29 7.14
C THR A 236 -4.72 12.17 5.77
N GLN A 237 -5.93 12.70 5.63
CA GLN A 237 -6.63 12.80 4.35
C GLN A 237 -6.36 14.13 3.65
N GLY A 238 -6.26 14.11 2.33
CA GLY A 238 -6.09 15.28 1.49
C GLY A 238 -7.44 15.87 1.06
N HIS A 239 -7.41 17.03 0.43
CA HIS A 239 -8.61 17.69 -0.10
C HIS A 239 -9.37 16.78 -1.09
N LYS A 240 -10.69 16.62 -0.90
CA LYS A 240 -11.56 15.74 -1.72
C LYS A 240 -11.12 14.28 -1.81
N SER A 241 -10.28 13.83 -0.88
CA SER A 241 -9.92 12.42 -0.77
C SER A 241 -11.00 11.62 -0.04
N SER A 242 -10.98 10.29 -0.24
CA SER A 242 -11.95 9.37 0.36
C SER A 242 -11.28 8.17 1.01
N ALA A 243 -11.75 7.82 2.20
CA ALA A 243 -11.40 6.58 2.90
C ALA A 243 -12.67 5.79 3.22
N ILE A 244 -12.77 4.57 2.70
CA ILE A 244 -13.96 3.73 2.84
C ILE A 244 -13.58 2.46 3.60
N PHE A 245 -14.28 2.19 4.68
CA PHE A 245 -14.21 0.96 5.45
C PHE A 245 -15.56 0.26 5.37
N ARG A 246 -15.61 -0.90 4.72
CA ARG A 246 -16.83 -1.68 4.54
C ARG A 246 -16.66 -3.06 5.12
N SER A 247 -17.59 -3.47 5.97
CA SER A 247 -17.65 -4.82 6.54
C SER A 247 -16.32 -5.23 7.21
N CYS A 248 -15.62 -4.27 7.81
CA CYS A 248 -14.38 -4.53 8.52
C CYS A 248 -14.67 -4.94 9.96
N SER A 249 -13.88 -5.86 10.51
CA SER A 249 -14.08 -6.33 11.89
C SER A 249 -12.81 -6.33 12.73
N CYS A 250 -12.94 -5.95 14.01
CA CYS A 250 -11.88 -6.08 14.99
C CYS A 250 -12.36 -6.50 16.38
N LEU A 251 -11.46 -7.09 17.17
CA LEU A 251 -11.75 -7.56 18.53
C LEU A 251 -11.43 -6.49 19.58
N ASP A 252 -10.30 -5.79 19.42
CA ASP A 252 -9.86 -4.77 20.37
C ASP A 252 -10.30 -3.38 19.93
N ALA A 253 -10.75 -2.61 20.93
CA ALA A 253 -11.09 -1.20 20.83
C ALA A 253 -9.83 -0.36 20.76
N ASP A 254 -9.69 0.46 19.73
CA ASP A 254 -8.95 1.74 19.74
C ASP A 254 -8.93 2.30 18.31
N GLY A 255 -9.26 3.58 18.13
CA GLY A 255 -9.03 4.28 16.88
C GLY A 255 -9.33 5.78 16.93
N SER A 256 -8.36 6.60 16.53
CA SER A 256 -8.53 8.01 16.14
C SER A 256 -8.45 8.15 14.61
N PHE A 257 -8.66 9.33 14.02
CA PHE A 257 -8.58 9.57 12.55
C PHE A 257 -8.44 11.06 12.25
N SER A 258 -7.50 11.52 11.42
CA SER A 258 -7.49 12.94 11.00
C SER A 258 -7.96 13.13 9.55
N GLN A 259 -8.90 14.04 9.37
CA GLN A 259 -9.53 14.45 8.11
C GLN A 259 -9.11 15.89 7.78
N ALA A 260 -8.62 16.16 6.56
CA ALA A 260 -8.49 17.53 6.09
C ALA A 260 -9.80 18.07 5.52
N GLU A 261 -9.79 19.34 5.10
CA GLU A 261 -10.95 20.04 4.53
C GLU A 261 -11.50 19.32 3.28
N GLU A 262 -12.83 19.23 3.18
CA GLU A 262 -13.56 18.58 2.08
C GLU A 262 -13.21 17.09 1.84
N SER A 263 -12.66 16.38 2.82
CA SER A 263 -12.45 14.92 2.76
C SER A 263 -13.67 14.13 3.26
N THR A 264 -13.77 12.86 2.87
CA THR A 264 -14.81 11.94 3.36
C THR A 264 -14.21 10.68 3.93
N VAL A 265 -14.70 10.28 5.11
CA VAL A 265 -14.51 8.93 5.64
C VAL A 265 -15.86 8.24 5.77
N THR A 266 -15.96 6.99 5.30
CA THR A 266 -17.20 6.19 5.38
C THR A 266 -16.93 4.87 6.09
N PHE A 267 -17.72 4.57 7.11
CA PHE A 267 -17.77 3.27 7.78
C PHE A 267 -19.12 2.62 7.51
N GLU A 268 -19.13 1.49 6.81
CA GLU A 268 -20.34 0.73 6.47
C GLU A 268 -20.25 -0.67 7.05
N ASN A 269 -21.21 -1.09 7.85
CA ASN A 269 -21.31 -2.45 8.41
C ASN A 269 -20.03 -2.91 9.17
N CYS A 270 -19.28 -2.00 9.77
CA CYS A 270 -18.08 -2.36 10.54
C CYS A 270 -18.47 -2.85 11.94
N THR A 271 -17.79 -3.87 12.45
CA THR A 271 -18.09 -4.50 13.74
C THR A 271 -16.86 -4.55 14.65
N GLY A 272 -17.04 -4.27 15.93
CA GLY A 272 -15.98 -4.35 16.93
C GLY A 272 -16.30 -3.49 18.14
N LEU A 273 -15.66 -3.76 19.28
CA LEU A 273 -15.95 -3.09 20.56
C LEU A 273 -15.85 -1.56 20.49
N SER A 274 -15.15 -0.99 19.50
CA SER A 274 -15.11 0.46 19.25
C SER A 274 -15.01 0.83 17.76
N GLY A 275 -15.82 0.18 16.91
CA GLY A 275 -16.07 0.70 15.56
C GLY A 275 -15.40 -0.03 14.39
N GLY A 276 -14.69 -1.15 14.61
CA GLY A 276 -14.37 -2.21 13.63
C GLY A 276 -13.48 -1.89 12.42
N GLY A 277 -13.51 -0.65 11.92
CA GLY A 277 -12.96 -0.22 10.64
C GLY A 277 -11.46 0.02 10.69
N ALA A 278 -10.99 0.93 11.54
CA ALA A 278 -9.56 1.19 11.67
C ALA A 278 -9.15 1.77 13.02
N ARG A 279 -7.84 1.72 13.25
CA ARG A 279 -7.15 2.23 14.45
C ARG A 279 -6.11 3.28 14.06
N VAL A 280 -6.13 4.43 14.75
CA VAL A 280 -5.04 5.41 14.82
C VAL A 280 -4.81 5.77 16.29
N LYS A 281 -3.57 6.00 16.71
CA LYS A 281 -3.23 6.08 18.15
C LYS A 281 -3.30 7.50 18.72
N GLU A 282 -3.01 8.53 17.93
CA GLU A 282 -2.66 9.84 18.48
C GLU A 282 -3.79 10.86 18.40
N ASN A 283 -4.29 11.25 17.22
CA ASN A 283 -5.21 12.37 17.11
C ASN A 283 -6.36 12.16 16.12
N PHE A 284 -7.52 12.75 16.42
CA PHE A 284 -8.62 12.95 15.48
C PHE A 284 -8.83 14.45 15.26
N THR A 285 -8.69 14.91 14.01
CA THR A 285 -8.98 16.30 13.63
C THR A 285 -9.88 16.28 12.42
N GLN A 286 -10.93 17.11 12.40
CA GLN A 286 -11.85 17.18 11.28
C GLN A 286 -11.72 18.55 10.61
N GLY A 287 -11.25 18.56 9.35
CA GLY A 287 -11.12 19.77 8.56
C GLY A 287 -12.48 20.37 8.17
N ARG A 288 -12.50 21.63 7.75
CA ARG A 288 -13.76 22.30 7.34
C ARG A 288 -14.47 21.51 6.24
N LYS A 289 -15.80 21.42 6.29
CA LYS A 289 -16.63 20.71 5.29
C LYS A 289 -16.29 19.23 5.04
N SER A 290 -15.44 18.61 5.86
CA SER A 290 -15.23 17.17 5.77
C SER A 290 -16.41 16.41 6.38
N SER A 291 -16.63 15.18 5.94
CA SER A 291 -17.76 14.37 6.41
C SER A 291 -17.30 13.00 6.90
N ALA A 292 -17.84 12.59 8.05
CA ALA A 292 -17.74 11.24 8.55
C ALA A 292 -19.12 10.58 8.44
N ILE A 293 -19.22 9.51 7.66
CA ILE A 293 -20.47 8.80 7.39
C ILE A 293 -20.40 7.43 8.07
N PHE A 294 -21.34 7.16 8.97
CA PHE A 294 -21.49 5.87 9.63
C PHE A 294 -22.82 5.24 9.18
N ARG A 295 -22.75 4.04 8.60
CA ARG A 295 -23.93 3.28 8.14
C ARG A 295 -23.92 1.89 8.78
N ASN A 296 -25.01 1.56 9.48
CA ASN A 296 -25.27 0.23 10.04
C ASN A 296 -24.15 -0.31 10.96
N GLY A 297 -23.60 0.52 11.83
CA GLY A 297 -22.73 0.06 12.93
C GLY A 297 -23.58 -0.49 14.08
N ALA A 298 -23.17 -1.63 14.66
CA ALA A 298 -23.67 -2.14 15.93
C ALA A 298 -22.67 -1.83 17.04
#